data_AF-A0A932RWH5-F1
#
_entry.id   AF-A0A932RWH5-F1
#
_cell.length_a   1.000
_cell.length_b   1.000
_cell.length_c   1.000
_cell.angle_alpha   90.00
_cell.angle_beta   90.00
_cell.angle_gamma   90.00
#
_symmetry.space_group_name_H-M   'P 1'
#
loop_
_entity.id
_entity.type
_entity.pdbx_description
1 polymer ?
#
loop_
_entity_poly.entity_id
_entity_poly.type
_entity_poly.pdbx_seq_one_letter_code
_entity_poly.pdbx_strand_id
1 'polypeptide(L)'
;MSLSDFELEQAKWRNLVGGFILAFGDVEVITHRLWRDHCKGKAPLFKPRVEALLTALNKLEPKNDAIISCLEAAYRLVEKRNTIAHNPTQRKLKYFSMDVLESY
;
A
#
# COMPACT_ATOMS: atom_id res chain seq x y z
N MET A 1 -14.34 -9.10 29.79
CA MET A 1 -15.06 -9.66 28.62
C MET A 1 -14.02 -10.13 27.62
N SER A 2 -14.10 -11.38 27.16
CA SER A 2 -13.27 -11.87 26.05
C SER A 2 -13.83 -11.32 24.74
N LEU A 3 -12.95 -10.92 23.82
CA LEU A 3 -13.35 -10.54 22.46
C LEU A 3 -13.97 -11.74 21.76
N SER A 4 -15.00 -11.48 20.94
CA SER A 4 -15.52 -12.47 19.99
C SER A 4 -14.48 -12.77 18.90
N ASP A 5 -14.57 -13.95 18.29
CA ASP A 5 -13.70 -14.34 17.18
C ASP A 5 -13.75 -13.32 16.02
N PHE A 6 -14.92 -12.71 15.79
CA PHE A 6 -15.10 -11.65 14.81
C PHE A 6 -14.29 -10.39 15.14
N GLU A 7 -14.31 -9.95 16.39
CA GLU A 7 -13.55 -8.77 16.83
C GLU A 7 -12.04 -9.01 16.77
N LEU A 8 -11.59 -10.24 17.08
CA LEU A 8 -10.21 -10.66 16.94
C LEU A 8 -9.75 -10.62 15.47
N GLU A 9 -10.55 -11.17 14.55
CA GLU A 9 -10.25 -11.14 13.12
C GLU A 9 -10.26 -9.70 12.56
N GLN A 10 -11.19 -8.85 13.02
CA GLN A 10 -11.22 -7.45 12.63
C GLN A 10 -10.00 -6.68 13.15
N ALA A 11 -9.52 -6.97 14.37
CA ALA A 11 -8.31 -6.37 14.92
C ALA A 11 -7.06 -6.79 14.13
N LYS A 12 -6.91 -8.08 13.81
CA LYS A 12 -5.82 -8.59 12.96
C LYS A 12 -5.81 -7.90 11.60
N TRP A 13 -6.97 -7.79 10.96
CA TRP A 13 -7.10 -7.11 9.67
C TRP A 13 -6.71 -5.63 9.75
N ARG A 14 -7.20 -4.90 10.77
CA ARG A 14 -6.84 -3.49 10.98
C ARG A 14 -5.35 -3.30 11.19
N ASN A 15 -4.71 -4.17 11.96
CA ASN A 15 -3.27 -4.12 12.16
C ASN A 15 -2.50 -4.37 10.86
N LEU A 16 -2.93 -5.36 10.07
CA LEU A 16 -2.32 -5.68 8.78
C LEU A 16 -2.47 -4.53 7.78
N VAL A 17 -3.69 -3.99 7.62
CA VAL A 17 -3.95 -2.84 6.74
C VAL A 17 -3.23 -1.59 7.23
N GLY A 18 -3.22 -1.33 8.54
CA GLY A 18 -2.53 -0.20 9.14
C GLY A 18 -1.03 -0.25 8.89
N GLY A 19 -0.40 -1.41 9.16
CA GLY A 19 1.02 -1.63 8.86
C GLY A 19 1.33 -1.47 7.38
N PHE A 20 0.45 -1.96 6.51
CA PHE A 20 0.59 -1.79 5.07
C PHE A 20 0.52 -0.32 4.62
N ILE A 21 -0.44 0.45 5.14
CA ILE A 21 -0.60 1.88 4.80
C ILE A 21 0.61 2.68 5.29
N LEU A 22 1.09 2.40 6.52
CA LEU A 22 2.27 3.08 7.07
C LEU A 22 3.52 2.81 6.24
N ALA A 23 3.82 1.54 5.96
CA ALA A 23 4.96 1.16 5.13
C ALA A 23 4.88 1.78 3.73
N PHE A 24 3.68 1.83 3.14
CA PHE A 24 3.48 2.50 1.85
C PHE A 24 3.72 4.02 1.94
N GLY A 25 3.22 4.67 3.00
CA GLY A 25 3.43 6.09 3.25
C GLY A 25 4.91 6.47 3.36
N ASP A 26 5.70 5.65 4.05
CA ASP A 26 7.15 5.86 4.17
C ASP A 26 7.84 5.82 2.80
N VAL A 27 7.51 4.83 1.96
CA VAL A 27 8.07 4.72 0.60
C VAL A 27 7.62 5.88 -0.30
N GLU A 28 6.35 6.32 -0.20
CA GLU A 28 5.84 7.49 -0.90
C GLU A 28 6.66 8.74 -0.54
N VAL A 29 6.89 8.98 0.75
CA VAL A 29 7.66 10.14 1.25
C VAL A 29 9.11 10.06 0.80
N ILE A 30 9.76 8.91 0.94
CA ILE A 30 11.17 8.73 0.56
C ILE A 30 11.36 8.96 -0.94
N THR A 31 10.52 8.35 -1.78
CA THR A 31 10.61 8.51 -3.25
C THR A 31 10.32 9.94 -3.68
N HIS A 32 9.43 10.65 -2.99
CA HIS A 32 9.17 12.06 -3.25
C HIS A 32 10.36 12.95 -2.84
N ARG A 33 11.01 12.68 -1.71
CA ARG A 33 12.22 13.42 -1.28
C ARG A 33 13.37 13.21 -2.26
N LEU A 34 13.63 11.96 -2.64
CA LEU A 34 14.65 11.62 -3.63
C LEU A 34 14.40 12.36 -4.96
N TRP A 35 13.16 12.40 -5.42
CA TRP A 35 12.82 13.16 -6.63
C TRP A 35 13.08 14.65 -6.46
N ARG A 36 12.62 15.25 -5.35
CA ARG A 36 12.82 16.68 -5.08
C ARG A 36 14.31 17.04 -5.04
N ASP A 37 15.11 16.18 -4.44
CA ASP A 37 16.53 16.47 -4.15
C ASP A 37 17.43 16.21 -5.36
N HIS A 38 17.07 15.26 -6.23
CA HIS A 38 17.94 14.79 -7.31
C HIS A 38 17.35 14.90 -8.72
N CYS A 39 16.05 15.16 -8.85
CA CYS A 39 15.39 15.34 -10.14
C CYS A 39 14.91 16.79 -10.30
N LYS A 40 14.74 17.23 -11.56
CA LYS A 40 14.21 18.56 -11.85
C LYS A 40 12.70 18.49 -12.06
N GLY A 41 11.98 19.49 -11.55
CA GLY A 41 10.55 19.66 -11.78
C GLY A 41 9.65 18.95 -10.77
N LYS A 42 8.34 19.03 -11.01
CA LYS A 42 7.31 18.47 -10.12
C LYS A 42 7.43 16.94 -10.08
N ALA A 43 7.36 16.39 -8.87
CA ALA A 43 7.33 14.94 -8.69
C ALA A 43 6.12 14.32 -9.41
N PRO A 44 6.32 13.29 -10.25
CA PRO A 44 5.21 12.58 -10.87
C PRO A 44 4.49 11.71 -9.82
N LEU A 45 3.36 11.11 -10.25
CA LEU A 45 2.64 10.12 -9.45
C LEU A 45 3.55 8.94 -9.08
N PHE A 46 3.19 8.23 -8.01
CA PHE A 46 4.05 7.19 -7.40
C PHE A 46 4.66 6.21 -8.39
N LYS A 47 3.84 5.55 -9.23
CA LYS A 47 4.33 4.53 -10.18
C LYS A 47 5.39 5.07 -11.16
N PRO A 48 5.09 6.11 -11.97
CA PRO A 48 6.10 6.72 -12.84
C PRO A 48 7.34 7.21 -12.09
N ARG A 49 7.16 7.71 -10.87
CA ARG A 49 8.27 8.19 -10.03
C ARG A 49 9.21 7.05 -9.65
N VAL A 50 8.66 5.94 -9.18
CA VAL A 50 9.42 4.75 -8.79
C VAL A 50 10.12 4.12 -10.00
N GLU A 51 9.46 4.04 -11.16
CA GLU A 51 10.07 3.54 -12.41
C GLU A 51 11.29 4.34 -12.84
N ALA A 52 11.19 5.67 -12.79
CA ALA A 52 12.29 6.56 -13.10
C ALA A 52 13.44 6.42 -12.09
N LEU A 53 13.13 6.30 -10.80
CA LEU A 53 14.15 6.07 -9.76
C LEU A 53 14.83 4.71 -9.94
N LEU A 54 14.09 3.64 -10.23
CA LEU A 54 14.63 2.32 -10.54
C LEU A 54 15.55 2.37 -11.76
N THR A 55 15.14 3.08 -12.81
CA THR A 55 15.95 3.25 -14.03
C THR A 55 17.26 3.98 -13.73
N ALA A 56 17.23 4.98 -12.85
CA ALA A 56 18.43 5.72 -12.44
C ALA A 56 19.35 4.84 -11.56
N LEU A 57 18.79 4.17 -10.55
CA LEU A 57 19.54 3.31 -9.63
C LEU A 57 20.23 2.15 -10.34
N ASN A 58 19.58 1.54 -11.34
CA ASN A 58 20.16 0.47 -12.15
C ASN A 58 21.37 0.91 -13.00
N LYS A 59 21.56 2.21 -13.20
CA LYS A 59 22.67 2.80 -13.98
C LYS A 59 23.82 3.28 -13.09
N LEU A 60 23.64 3.30 -11.77
CA LEU A 60 24.66 3.74 -10.82
C LEU A 60 25.60 2.59 -10.45
N GLU A 61 26.88 2.92 -10.25
CA GLU A 61 27.90 2.02 -9.71
C GLU A 61 28.41 2.58 -8.37
N PRO A 62 28.51 1.76 -7.30
CA PRO A 62 28.06 0.37 -7.23
C PRO A 62 26.53 0.24 -7.27
N LYS A 63 26.04 -0.89 -7.79
CA LYS A 63 24.60 -1.18 -7.83
C LYS A 63 23.99 -1.25 -6.43
N ASN A 64 22.78 -0.72 -6.31
CA ASN A 64 22.04 -0.59 -5.05
C ASN A 64 20.96 -1.68 -4.93
N ASP A 65 21.33 -2.95 -5.08
CA ASP A 65 20.39 -4.07 -5.28
C ASP A 65 19.33 -4.23 -4.17
N ALA A 66 19.71 -3.99 -2.91
CA ALA A 66 18.77 -4.03 -1.79
C ALA A 66 17.69 -2.94 -1.91
N ILE A 67 18.08 -1.72 -2.28
CA ILE A 67 17.15 -0.59 -2.46
C ILE A 67 16.25 -0.83 -3.67
N ILE A 68 16.83 -1.33 -4.77
CA ILE A 68 16.09 -1.70 -5.99
C ILE A 68 15.01 -2.74 -5.65
N SER A 69 15.37 -3.80 -4.93
CA SER A 69 14.43 -4.86 -4.51
C SER A 69 13.28 -4.31 -3.67
N CYS A 70 13.56 -3.40 -2.73
CA CYS A 70 12.53 -2.75 -1.92
C CYS A 70 11.59 -1.88 -2.76
N LEU A 71 12.12 -1.10 -3.70
CA LEU A 71 11.32 -0.25 -4.58
C LEU A 71 10.45 -1.06 -5.53
N GLU A 72 10.94 -2.17 -6.08
CA GLU A 72 10.15 -3.09 -6.90
C GLU A 72 9.04 -3.78 -6.11
N ALA A 73 9.29 -4.15 -4.85
CA ALA A 73 8.26 -4.66 -3.97
C ALA A 73 7.17 -3.61 -3.74
N ALA A 74 7.55 -2.37 -3.39
CA ALA A 74 6.60 -1.28 -3.20
C ALA A 74 5.80 -0.94 -4.47
N TYR A 75 6.44 -0.97 -5.64
CA TYR A 75 5.78 -0.78 -6.93
C TYR A 75 4.66 -1.81 -7.16
N ARG A 76 4.92 -3.09 -6.89
CA ARG A 76 3.93 -4.17 -6.99
C ARG A 76 2.81 -4.03 -5.95
N LEU A 77 3.13 -3.55 -4.76
CA LEU A 77 2.16 -3.37 -3.68
C LEU A 77 1.16 -2.24 -3.97
N VAL A 78 1.53 -1.22 -4.72
CA VAL A 78 0.63 -0.09 -5.04
C VAL A 78 -0.66 -0.56 -5.73
N GLU A 79 -0.58 -1.60 -6.55
CA GLU A 79 -1.74 -2.17 -7.26
C GLU A 79 -2.70 -2.88 -6.30
N LYS A 80 -2.14 -3.47 -5.24
CA LYS A 80 -2.89 -4.18 -4.22
C LYS A 80 -3.43 -3.26 -3.13
N ARG A 81 -3.01 -1.99 -3.09
CA ARG A 81 -3.45 -1.00 -2.09
C ARG A 81 -4.97 -0.88 -2.06
N ASN A 82 -5.63 -0.83 -3.21
CA ASN A 82 -7.10 -0.74 -3.26
C ASN A 82 -7.76 -2.04 -2.78
N THR A 83 -7.18 -3.21 -3.09
CA THR A 83 -7.68 -4.51 -2.62
C THR A 83 -7.52 -4.68 -1.11
N ILE A 84 -6.42 -4.19 -0.54
CA ILE A 84 -6.13 -4.28 0.91
C ILE A 84 -6.95 -3.24 1.69
N ALA A 85 -7.14 -2.03 1.14
CA ALA A 85 -7.97 -0.99 1.76
C ALA A 85 -9.45 -1.38 1.81
N HIS A 86 -9.94 -2.17 0.86
CA HIS A 86 -11.30 -2.68 0.85
C HIS A 86 -11.35 -4.10 1.43
N ASN A 87 -11.55 -4.19 2.76
CA ASN A 87 -11.72 -5.46 3.44
C ASN A 87 -12.78 -6.36 2.74
N PRO A 88 -12.42 -7.52 2.20
CA PRO A 88 -13.39 -8.44 1.57
C PRO A 88 -14.49 -8.88 2.54
N THR A 89 -14.19 -8.99 3.83
CA THR A 89 -15.14 -9.33 4.89
C THR A 89 -16.13 -8.19 5.16
N GLN A 90 -15.75 -6.93 4.97
CA GLN A 90 -16.68 -5.79 5.01
C GLN A 90 -17.56 -5.72 3.76
N ARG A 91 -17.08 -6.18 2.59
CA ARG A 91 -17.94 -6.31 1.40
C ARG A 91 -19.05 -7.33 1.63
N LYS A 92 -18.77 -8.48 2.25
CA LYS A 92 -19.81 -9.50 2.55
C LYS A 92 -20.87 -8.98 3.52
N LEU A 93 -20.49 -8.21 4.53
CA LEU A 93 -21.44 -7.61 5.49
C LEU A 93 -22.43 -6.63 4.84
N LYS A 94 -22.02 -5.89 3.81
CA LYS A 94 -22.93 -5.00 3.06
C LYS A 94 -24.03 -5.75 2.32
N TYR A 95 -23.75 -6.95 1.81
CA TYR A 95 -24.76 -7.78 1.14
C TYR A 95 -25.68 -8.48 2.16
N PHE A 96 -25.14 -8.97 3.27
CA PHE A 96 -25.96 -9.55 4.34
C PHE A 96 -26.89 -8.54 5.04
N SER A 97 -26.51 -7.25 5.11
CA SER A 97 -27.38 -6.21 5.69
C SER A 97 -28.49 -5.73 4.76
N MET A 98 -28.42 -6.01 3.45
CA MET A 98 -29.48 -5.66 2.50
C MET A 98 -30.57 -6.74 2.46
N ASP A 99 -30.21 -8.02 2.57
CA ASP A 99 -31.19 -9.12 2.52
C ASP A 99 -32.11 -9.16 3.76
N VAL A 100 -31.73 -8.52 4.87
CA VAL A 100 -32.54 -8.46 6.11
C VAL A 100 -33.50 -7.26 6.13
N LEU A 101 -33.35 -6.30 5.21
CA LEU A 101 -34.20 -5.10 5.15
C LEU A 101 -35.35 -5.20 4.13
N GLU A 102 -35.44 -6.27 3.34
CA GLU A 102 -36.54 -6.52 2.40
C GLU A 102 -37.60 -7.52 2.93
N SER A 103 -37.55 -7.89 4.22
CA SER A 103 -38.46 -8.88 4.83
C SER A 103 -39.40 -8.34 5.91
N TYR A 104 -39.71 -7.04 5.91
CA TYR A 104 -40.78 -6.44 6.75
C TYR A 104 -41.79 -5.68 5.92
#